data_AF-A0A1G2WPF7-F1
#
_entry.id   AF-A0A1G2WPF7-F1
#
_cell.length_a   1.000
_cell.length_b   1.000
_cell.length_c   1.000
_cell.angle_alpha   90.00
_cell.angle_beta   90.00
_cell.angle_gamma   90.00
#
_symmetry.space_group_name_H-M   'P 1'
#
loop_
_entity.id
_entity.type
_entity.pdbx_description
1 polymer ?
#
loop_
_entity_poly.entity_id
_entity_poly.type
_entity_poly.pdbx_seq_one_letter_code
_entity_poly.pdbx_strand_id
1 'polypeptide(L)' 'MGERFDNPCEAKAKMIVVQSGAQDAGKWLSYKVNHYQDYMQEFGEEPPKIIYVGIQTNADRNHGKVETWYSDICLNK' A
#
# COMPACT_ATOMS: atom_id res chain seq x y z
N MET A 1 10.21 -2.36 -5.41
CA MET A 1 9.05 -1.62 -5.93
C MET A 1 8.57 -2.37 -7.16
N GLY A 2 7.30 -2.80 -7.14
CA GLY A 2 6.73 -3.68 -8.16
C GLY A 2 5.79 -2.94 -9.12
N GLU A 3 4.75 -3.66 -9.54
CA GLU A 3 3.75 -3.22 -10.50
C GLU A 3 2.95 -2.00 -10.00
N ARG A 4 2.59 -1.13 -10.94
CA ARG A 4 1.81 0.10 -10.72
C ARG A 4 0.64 0.11 -11.68
N PHE A 5 -0.57 0.38 -11.18
CA PHE A 5 -1.77 0.35 -12.01
C PHE A 5 -2.86 1.26 -11.46
N ASP A 6 -3.77 1.66 -12.34
CA ASP A 6 -4.96 2.43 -12.00
C ASP A 6 -5.95 1.58 -11.21
N ASN A 7 -6.60 2.19 -10.21
CA ASN A 7 -7.69 1.51 -9.53
C ASN A 7 -8.89 1.36 -10.49
N PRO A 8 -9.41 0.13 -10.69
CA PRO A 8 -10.49 -0.12 -11.65
C PRO A 8 -11.82 0.54 -11.25
N CYS A 9 -11.99 0.93 -9.98
CA CYS A 9 -13.24 1.44 -9.43
C CYS A 9 -13.15 2.89 -8.94
N GLU A 10 -11.95 3.49 -8.85
CA GLU A 10 -11.74 4.85 -8.36
C GLU A 10 -10.65 5.55 -9.16
N ALA A 11 -11.04 6.48 -10.04
CA ALA A 11 -10.12 7.15 -10.95
C ALA A 11 -9.04 8.00 -10.24
N LYS A 12 -9.29 8.41 -9.00
CA LYS A 12 -8.32 9.16 -8.18
C LYS A 12 -7.48 8.27 -7.27
N ALA A 13 -7.51 6.95 -7.45
CA ALA A 13 -6.70 6.02 -6.70
C ALA A 13 -5.71 5.29 -7.60
N LYS A 14 -4.47 5.18 -7.10
CA LYS A 14 -3.37 4.47 -7.74
C LYS A 14 -2.94 3.34 -6.83
N MET A 15 -2.65 2.19 -7.41
CA MET A 15 -2.19 1.01 -6.68
C MET A 15 -0.74 0.72 -7.03
N ILE A 16 0.09 0.55 -5.99
CA ILE A 16 1.51 0.25 -6.12
C ILE A 16 1.79 -1.00 -5.28
N VAL A 17 2.29 -2.05 -5.92
CA VAL A 17 2.62 -3.30 -5.23
C VAL A 17 4.02 -3.20 -4.64
N VAL A 18 4.13 -3.34 -3.32
CA VAL A 18 5.41 -3.33 -2.60
C VAL A 18 6.00 -4.74 -2.48
N GLN A 19 5.15 -5.75 -2.24
CA GLN A 19 5.53 -7.17 -2.17
C GLN A 19 4.36 -8.05 -2.62
N SER A 20 4.68 -9.20 -3.25
CA SER A 20 3.70 -10.17 -3.73
C SER A 20 4.24 -11.59 -3.70
N GLY A 21 3.35 -12.58 -3.69
CA GLY A 21 3.71 -14.00 -3.69
C GLY A 21 3.91 -14.58 -2.29
N ALA A 22 4.15 -15.90 -2.23
CA ALA A 22 4.12 -16.66 -0.98
C ALA A 22 5.47 -16.84 -0.27
N GLN A 23 6.59 -16.42 -0.88
CA GLN A 23 7.93 -16.81 -0.40
C GLN A 23 8.23 -16.35 1.03
N ASP A 24 7.63 -15.23 1.46
CA ASP A 24 7.89 -14.58 2.74
C ASP A 24 6.71 -14.68 3.71
N ALA A 25 5.77 -15.59 3.44
CA ALA A 25 4.67 -15.87 4.37
C ALA A 25 5.21 -16.32 5.75
N GLY A 26 4.60 -15.80 6.82
CA GLY A 26 4.98 -16.10 8.21
C GLY A 26 6.21 -15.34 8.73
N LYS A 27 6.78 -14.41 7.96
CA LYS A 27 7.89 -13.55 8.39
C LYS A 27 7.42 -12.14 8.69
N TRP A 28 8.08 -11.48 9.65
CA TRP A 28 7.97 -10.03 9.79
C TRP A 28 8.69 -9.35 8.63
N LEU A 29 8.00 -8.40 7.99
CA LEU A 29 8.53 -7.61 6.89
C LEU A 29 8.43 -6.13 7.26
N SER A 30 9.40 -5.36 6.79
CA SER A 30 9.47 -3.92 7.04
C SER A 30 9.52 -3.19 5.71
N TYR A 31 8.69 -2.16 5.60
CA TYR A 31 8.55 -1.37 4.38
C TYR A 31 8.72 0.10 4.70
N LYS A 32 9.44 0.79 3.82
CA LYS A 32 9.52 2.25 3.80
C LYS A 32 9.15 2.69 2.39
N VAL A 33 8.15 3.56 2.31
CA VAL A 33 7.65 4.12 1.05
C VAL A 33 7.75 5.64 1.12
N ASN A 34 7.92 6.27 -0.04
CA ASN A 34 7.93 7.72 -0.15
C ASN A 34 6.66 8.17 -0.84
N HIS A 35 5.61 8.38 -0.04
CA HIS A 35 4.30 8.76 -0.54
C HIS A 35 4.31 10.03 -1.39
N TYR A 36 5.18 11.00 -1.06
CA TYR A 36 5.27 12.24 -1.83
C TYR A 36 5.80 11.97 -3.24
N GLN A 37 6.92 11.24 -3.33
CA GLN A 37 7.53 10.89 -4.61
C GLN A 37 6.60 9.99 -5.44
N ASP A 38 5.96 9.01 -4.80
CA ASP A 38 5.00 8.14 -5.48
C ASP A 38 3.80 8.94 -5.99
N TYR A 39 3.24 9.87 -5.21
CA TYR A 39 2.13 10.70 -5.66
C TYR A 39 2.51 11.60 -6.84
N MET A 40 3.66 12.28 -6.77
CA MET A 40 4.18 13.09 -7.88
C MET A 40 4.36 12.26 -9.15
N GLN A 41 4.84 11.02 -9.03
CA GLN A 41 5.04 10.13 -10.16
C GLN A 41 3.72 9.69 -10.79
N GLU A 42 2.71 9.36 -9.97
CA GLU A 42 1.44 8.83 -10.47
C GLU A 42 0.45 9.89 -10.95
N PHE A 43 0.51 11.10 -10.39
CA PHE A 43 -0.46 12.17 -10.65
C PHE A 43 0.17 13.41 -11.30
N GLY A 44 1.49 13.58 -11.25
CA GLY A 44 2.18 14.71 -11.89
C GLY A 44 2.02 16.06 -11.17
N GLU A 45 1.43 16.07 -9.97
CA GLU A 45 1.17 17.28 -9.18
C GLU A 45 1.49 17.06 -7.70
N GLU A 46 1.66 18.15 -6.94
CA GLU A 46 1.97 18.03 -5.51
C GLU A 46 0.79 17.44 -4.71
N PRO A 47 1.04 16.45 -3.85
CA PRO A 47 -0.01 15.89 -3.01
C PRO A 47 -0.52 16.93 -2.00
N PRO A 48 -1.83 16.93 -1.69
CA PRO A 48 -2.33 17.63 -0.53
C PRO A 48 -1.78 17.03 0.76
N LYS A 49 -1.96 17.75 1.87
CA LYS A 49 -1.57 17.23 3.20
C LYS A 49 -2.29 15.91 3.49
N ILE A 50 -1.53 14.93 3.96
CA ILE A 50 -2.08 13.66 4.45
C ILE A 50 -2.92 13.95 5.70
N ILE A 51 -4.21 13.61 5.63
CA ILE A 51 -5.15 13.77 6.75
C ILE A 51 -5.45 12.45 7.47
N TYR A 52 -5.32 11.32 6.77
CA TYR A 52 -5.57 9.98 7.31
C TYR A 52 -4.65 8.95 6.64
N VAL A 53 -4.30 7.90 7.38
CA VAL A 53 -3.64 6.70 6.86
C VAL A 53 -4.49 5.50 7.26
N GLY A 54 -4.91 4.72 6.26
CA GLY A 54 -5.66 3.48 6.46
C GLY A 54 -4.76 2.27 6.28
N ILE A 55 -4.91 1.29 7.17
CA ILE A 55 -4.22 0.00 7.08
C ILE A 55 -5.29 -1.09 7.14
N GLN A 56 -5.25 -2.01 6.19
CA GLN A 56 -6.28 -3.04 6.04
C GLN A 56 -5.68 -4.38 5.65
N THR A 57 -6.20 -5.44 6.26
CA THR A 57 -6.08 -6.81 5.77
C THR A 57 -7.37 -7.16 5.03
N ASN A 58 -7.28 -7.46 3.74
CA ASN A 58 -8.44 -7.82 2.94
C ASN A 58 -8.40 -9.32 2.58
N ALA A 59 -9.55 -9.99 2.70
CA ALA A 59 -9.71 -11.44 2.50
C ALA A 59 -10.65 -11.78 1.33
N ASP A 60 -11.25 -10.76 0.71
CA ASP A 60 -12.39 -10.87 -0.19
C ASP A 60 -12.21 -11.88 -1.34
N ARG A 61 -11.02 -11.96 -1.93
CA ARG A 61 -10.76 -12.81 -3.10
C ARG A 61 -10.53 -14.29 -2.79
N ASN A 62 -10.29 -14.66 -1.53
CA ASN A 62 -9.89 -16.03 -1.19
C ASN A 62 -11.00 -16.87 -0.53
N HIS A 63 -12.22 -16.32 -0.33
CA HIS A 63 -13.32 -16.97 0.38
C HIS A 63 -12.90 -17.59 1.74
N GLY A 64 -11.82 -17.07 2.32
CA GLY A 64 -11.12 -17.67 3.45
C GLY A 64 -10.80 -16.65 4.53
N LYS A 65 -10.26 -17.13 5.64
CA LYS A 65 -9.79 -16.28 6.74
C LYS A 65 -8.32 -15.93 6.49
N VAL A 66 -8.00 -14.65 6.50
CA VAL A 66 -6.62 -14.16 6.61
C VAL A 66 -6.44 -13.44 7.93
N GLU A 67 -5.26 -13.56 8.51
CA GLU A 67 -4.85 -12.89 9.73
C GLU A 67 -3.46 -12.28 9.50
N THR A 68 -3.24 -11.10 10.05
CA THR A 68 -1.93 -10.45 10.02
C THR A 68 -1.76 -9.61 11.26
N TRP A 69 -0.51 -9.23 11.54
CA TRP A 69 -0.14 -8.31 12.61
C TRP A 69 0.60 -7.13 12.02
N TYR A 70 0.32 -5.94 12.57
CA TYR A 70 1.01 -4.71 12.20
C TYR A 70 1.78 -4.19 13.42
N SER A 71 3.00 -3.74 13.20
CA SER A 71 3.87 -3.14 14.23
C SER A 71 4.66 -1.99 13.62
N ASP A 72 5.15 -1.10 14.48
CA ASP A 72 6.11 -0.04 14.14
C ASP A 72 5.64 0.88 13.00
N ILE A 73 4.34 1.18 12.97
CA ILE A 73 3.73 2.08 11.99
C ILE A 73 4.06 3.52 12.35
N CYS A 74 4.85 4.16 11.49
CA CYS A 74 5.25 5.57 11.66
C CYS A 74 5.10 6.32 10.34
N LEU A 75 4.62 7.56 10.42
CA LEU A 75 4.67 8.54 9.33
C LEU A 75 5.71 9.60 9.68
N ASN A 76 6.79 9.64 8.92
CA ASN A 76 7.92 10.53 9.15
C ASN A 76 8.06 11.51 7.98
N LYS A 77 8.59 12.70 8.26
CA LYS A 77 8.94 13.69 7.24
C LYS A 77 10.29 13.39 6.61
#